data_AF-A0A2D4YXG9-F1
#
_entry.id   AF-A0A2D4YXG9-F1
#
_cell.length_a   1.000
_cell.length_b   1.000
_cell.length_c   1.000
_cell.angle_alpha   90.00
_cell.angle_beta   90.00
_cell.angle_gamma   90.00
#
_symmetry.space_group_name_H-M   'P 1'
#
loop_
_entity.id
_entity.type
_entity.pdbx_description
1 polymer ?
#
loop_
_entity_poly.entity_id
_entity_poly.type
_entity_poly.pdbx_seq_one_letter_code
_entity_poly.pdbx_strand_id
1 'polypeptide(L)'
;MSDHSGGDRPGYIAVLLSTFTTVFLAELGDKTQLATLLLSAQSGSPALVFFGAALALVCSSLVGVLLGQWLARILPPERLELMAGLLMISLGLWLGLQASRSLLFNPVS
;
A
#
# COMPACT_ATOMS: atom_id res chain seq x y z
N MET A 1 34.94 32.68 11.50
CA MET A 1 33.52 32.39 11.73
C MET A 1 33.40 30.87 11.72
N SER A 2 33.19 30.24 12.87
CA SER A 2 33.23 28.79 13.08
C SER A 2 32.04 28.10 12.41
N ASP A 3 32.35 27.23 11.44
CA ASP A 3 31.36 26.37 10.80
C ASP A 3 30.73 25.44 11.85
N HIS A 4 29.46 25.71 12.15
CA HIS A 4 28.56 24.83 12.87
C HIS A 4 27.82 24.02 11.82
N SER A 5 28.21 22.76 11.63
CA SER A 5 27.32 21.70 11.14
C SER A 5 28.02 20.35 11.27
N GLY A 6 28.19 19.90 12.52
CA GLY A 6 28.26 18.47 12.80
C GLY A 6 26.91 17.86 12.42
N GLY A 7 26.74 17.52 11.16
CA GLY A 7 25.59 16.77 10.68
C GLY A 7 25.67 15.39 11.29
N ASP A 8 24.99 15.21 12.43
CA ASP A 8 24.75 13.89 13.01
C ASP A 8 24.08 13.04 11.95
N ARG A 9 24.86 12.17 11.31
CA ARG A 9 24.33 11.18 10.37
C ARG A 9 23.31 10.39 11.16
N PRO A 10 22.02 10.37 10.76
CA PRO A 10 21.02 9.65 11.51
C PRO A 10 21.53 8.22 11.65
N GLY A 11 21.70 7.79 12.91
CA GLY A 11 22.24 6.47 13.19
C GLY A 11 21.40 5.43 12.46
N TYR A 12 22.01 4.33 12.02
CA TYR A 12 21.30 3.27 11.29
C TYR A 12 19.98 2.87 11.98
N ILE A 13 19.97 2.85 13.32
CA ILE A 13 18.79 2.58 14.14
C ILE A 13 17.71 3.65 13.98
N ALA A 14 18.08 4.94 13.89
CA ALA A 14 17.15 6.04 13.71
C ALA A 14 16.46 5.98 12.33
N VAL A 15 17.20 5.63 11.28
CA VAL A 15 16.65 5.42 9.92
C VAL A 15 15.74 4.19 9.88
N LEU A 16 16.12 3.12 10.58
CA LEU A 16 15.31 1.89 10.69
C LEU A 16 13.99 2.18 11.40
N LEU A 17 14.04 2.87 12.54
CA LEU A 17 12.85 3.21 13.33
C LEU A 17 11.93 4.19 12.61
N SER A 18 12.47 5.21 11.95
CA SER A 18 11.64 6.18 11.21
C SER A 18 10.93 5.49 10.04
N THR A 19 11.67 4.73 9.22
CA THR A 19 11.11 4.03 8.07
C THR A 19 10.11 2.95 8.51
N PHE A 20 10.44 2.18 9.54
CA PHE A 20 9.52 1.19 10.11
C PHE A 20 8.24 1.86 10.61
N THR A 21 8.35 2.94 11.38
CA THR A 21 7.17 3.62 11.95
C THR A 21 6.31 4.22 10.85
N THR A 22 6.90 4.88 9.86
CA THR A 22 6.14 5.47 8.74
C THR A 22 5.44 4.41 7.90
N VAL A 23 6.12 3.31 7.55
CA VAL A 23 5.54 2.20 6.79
C VAL A 23 4.49 1.47 7.62
N PHE A 24 4.80 1.17 8.88
CA PHE A 24 3.86 0.51 9.80
C PHE A 24 2.59 1.34 10.01
N LEU A 25 2.70 2.66 10.15
CA LEU A 25 1.53 3.53 10.31
C LEU A 25 0.74 3.69 9.00
N ALA A 26 1.41 3.63 7.85
CA ALA A 26 0.75 3.61 6.54
C ALA A 26 0.02 2.29 6.26
N GLU A 27 0.54 1.18 6.79
CA GLU A 27 0.01 -0.19 6.60
C GLU A 27 -0.94 -0.63 7.72
N LEU A 28 -0.89 0.00 8.90
CA LEU A 28 -1.83 -0.26 10.00
C LEU A 28 -3.23 0.20 9.60
N GLY A 29 -4.14 -0.75 9.46
CA GLY A 29 -5.51 -0.48 9.05
C GLY A 29 -5.75 -0.58 7.55
N ASP A 30 -4.82 -1.16 6.78
CA ASP A 30 -5.16 -1.57 5.42
C ASP A 30 -6.35 -2.56 5.46
N LYS A 31 -7.23 -2.45 4.47
CA LYS A 31 -8.47 -3.23 4.39
C LYS A 31 -8.20 -4.73 4.44
N THR A 32 -6.99 -5.19 4.07
CA THR A 32 -6.57 -6.58 4.22
C THR A 32 -6.48 -7.04 5.68
N GLN A 33 -6.06 -6.19 6.64
CA GLN A 33 -6.01 -6.56 8.07
C GLN A 33 -7.40 -6.76 8.66
N LEU A 34 -8.36 -5.87 8.31
CA LEU A 34 -9.76 -6.01 8.70
C LEU A 34 -10.46 -7.18 7.99
N ALA A 35 -10.17 -7.41 6.69
CA ALA A 35 -10.68 -8.56 5.96
C ALA A 35 -10.16 -9.87 6.57
N THR A 36 -8.89 -9.92 6.98
CA THR A 36 -8.31 -11.09 7.64
C THR A 36 -8.95 -11.32 9.01
N LEU A 37 -9.17 -10.26 9.80
CA LEU A 37 -9.88 -10.33 11.08
C LEU A 37 -11.33 -10.80 10.94
N LEU A 38 -12.07 -10.23 9.98
CA LEU A 38 -13.48 -10.58 9.73
C LEU A 38 -13.62 -12.01 9.19
N LEU A 39 -12.73 -12.42 8.31
CA LEU A 39 -12.72 -13.78 7.76
C LEU A 39 -12.32 -14.78 8.86
N SER A 40 -11.34 -14.43 9.72
CA SER A 40 -10.97 -15.19 10.92
C SER A 40 -12.08 -15.26 11.97
N ALA A 41 -12.95 -14.25 12.05
CA ALA A 41 -14.06 -14.19 12.99
C ALA A 41 -15.32 -14.93 12.50
N GLN A 42 -15.54 -15.03 11.17
CA GLN A 42 -16.70 -15.71 10.59
C GLN A 42 -16.49 -17.22 10.36
N SER A 43 -15.27 -17.65 10.04
CA SER A 43 -14.99 -19.09 9.93
C SER A 43 -14.64 -19.62 11.31
N GLY A 44 -15.41 -20.57 11.83
CA GLY A 44 -15.02 -21.40 12.98
C GLY A 44 -13.73 -22.23 12.79
N SER A 45 -12.93 -21.90 11.77
CA SER A 45 -11.63 -22.49 11.37
C SER A 45 -10.70 -21.39 10.80
N PRO A 46 -10.12 -20.51 11.64
CA PRO A 46 -9.25 -19.39 11.23
C PRO A 46 -8.04 -19.80 10.37
N ALA A 47 -7.59 -21.05 10.45
CA ALA A 47 -6.52 -21.58 9.61
C ALA A 47 -6.89 -21.63 8.12
N LEU A 48 -8.12 -22.01 7.77
CA LEU A 48 -8.54 -22.22 6.37
C LEU A 48 -8.62 -20.89 5.60
N VAL A 49 -9.06 -19.87 6.33
CA VAL A 49 -9.07 -18.46 5.94
C VAL A 49 -7.66 -17.94 5.68
N PHE A 50 -6.74 -18.19 6.62
CA PHE A 50 -5.36 -17.78 6.49
C PHE A 50 -4.71 -18.40 5.25
N PHE A 51 -4.88 -19.70 5.04
CA PHE A 51 -4.36 -20.38 3.85
C PHE A 51 -5.00 -19.89 2.55
N GLY A 52 -6.31 -19.64 2.55
CA GLY A 52 -7.00 -19.09 1.37
C GLY A 52 -6.50 -17.69 1.00
N ALA A 53 -6.38 -16.79 1.99
CA ALA A 53 -5.85 -15.45 1.78
C ALA A 53 -4.36 -15.46 1.37
N ALA A 54 -3.54 -16.30 2.02
CA ALA A 54 -2.12 -16.45 1.69
C ALA A 54 -1.94 -16.96 0.26
N LEU A 55 -2.71 -17.97 -0.14
CA LEU A 55 -2.64 -18.53 -1.50
C LEU A 55 -3.11 -17.52 -2.54
N ALA A 56 -4.21 -16.80 -2.26
CA ALA A 56 -4.68 -15.73 -3.13
C ALA A 56 -3.62 -14.62 -3.31
N LEU A 57 -2.93 -14.24 -2.24
CA LEU A 57 -1.89 -13.22 -2.26
C LEU A 57 -0.66 -13.68 -3.06
N VAL A 58 -0.22 -14.93 -2.88
CA VAL A 58 0.87 -15.52 -3.67
C VAL A 58 0.50 -15.57 -5.15
N CYS A 59 -0.69 -16.06 -5.50
CA CYS A 59 -1.15 -16.11 -6.89
C CYS A 59 -1.25 -14.70 -7.51
N SER A 60 -1.84 -13.75 -6.80
CA SER A 60 -1.95 -12.36 -7.25
C SER A 60 -0.57 -11.72 -7.47
N SER A 61 0.35 -11.92 -6.52
CA SER A 61 1.72 -11.40 -6.61
C SER A 61 2.49 -12.02 -7.78
N LEU A 62 2.34 -13.33 -8.00
CA LEU A 62 2.98 -14.03 -9.11
C LEU A 62 2.50 -13.47 -10.45
N VAL A 63 1.18 -13.30 -10.62
CA VAL A 63 0.59 -12.70 -11.82
C VAL A 63 1.07 -11.26 -12.01
N GLY A 64 1.10 -10.47 -10.93
CA GLY A 64 1.58 -9.09 -10.95
C GLY A 64 3.05 -8.97 -11.36
N VAL A 65 3.92 -9.83 -10.83
CA VAL A 65 5.35 -9.85 -11.19
C VAL A 65 5.55 -10.30 -12.64
N LEU A 66 4.85 -11.33 -13.10
CA LEU A 66 4.91 -11.79 -14.49
C LEU A 66 4.51 -10.68 -15.47
N LEU A 67 3.37 -10.02 -15.20
CA LEU A 67 2.89 -8.91 -16.02
C LEU A 67 3.82 -7.71 -15.94
N GLY A 68 4.28 -7.34 -14.75
CA GLY A 68 5.21 -6.22 -14.55
C GLY A 68 6.54 -6.45 -15.25
N GLN A 69 7.08 -7.67 -15.19
CA GLN A 69 8.32 -8.03 -15.87
C GLN A 69 8.17 -8.04 -17.40
N TRP A 70 7.01 -8.49 -17.91
CA TRP A 70 6.70 -8.41 -19.34
C TRP A 70 6.60 -6.95 -19.80
N LEU A 71 5.90 -6.12 -19.04
CA LEU A 71 5.72 -4.69 -19.34
C LEU A 71 7.05 -3.92 -19.28
N ALA A 72 7.91 -4.23 -18.30
CA ALA A 72 9.25 -3.64 -18.15
C ALA A 72 10.23 -4.00 -19.28
N ARG A 73 9.99 -5.10 -20.00
CA ARG A 73 10.80 -5.44 -21.19
C ARG A 73 10.40 -4.63 -22.43
N ILE A 74 9.16 -4.13 -22.47
CA ILE A 74 8.59 -3.43 -23.63
C ILE A 74 8.67 -1.92 -23.46
N LEU A 75 8.52 -1.42 -22.24
CA LEU A 75 8.51 0.01 -21.94
C LEU A 75 9.78 0.46 -21.20
N PRO A 76 10.33 1.62 -21.57
CA PRO A 76 11.42 2.24 -20.81
C PRO A 76 10.94 2.67 -19.41
N PRO A 77 11.82 2.59 -18.40
CA PRO A 77 11.47 2.80 -16.99
C PRO A 77 10.85 4.18 -16.72
N GLU A 78 11.25 5.23 -17.44
CA GLU A 78 10.69 6.57 -17.22
C GLU A 78 9.20 6.65 -17.57
N ARG A 79 8.75 5.87 -18.57
CA ARG A 79 7.32 5.82 -18.94
C ARG A 79 6.50 5.05 -17.93
N LEU A 80 7.08 4.01 -17.33
CA LEU A 80 6.41 3.23 -16.28
C LEU A 80 6.17 4.07 -15.02
N GLU A 81 7.17 4.85 -14.59
CA GLU A 81 7.03 5.77 -13.47
C GLU A 81 5.98 6.84 -13.73
N LEU A 82 5.99 7.43 -14.93
CA LEU A 82 5.00 8.44 -15.31
C LEU A 82 3.58 7.84 -15.34
N MET A 83 3.41 6.65 -15.93
CA MET A 83 2.12 5.94 -15.93
C MET A 83 1.64 5.61 -14.52
N ALA A 84 2.52 5.10 -13.65
CA ALA A 84 2.18 4.78 -12.27
C ALA A 84 1.76 6.03 -11.49
N GLY A 85 2.50 7.13 -11.61
CA GLY A 85 2.15 8.40 -10.97
C GLY A 85 0.81 8.96 -11.46
N LEU A 86 0.56 8.90 -12.77
CA LEU A 86 -0.69 9.39 -13.37
C LEU A 86 -1.89 8.54 -12.95
N LEU A 87 -1.69 7.22 -12.85
CA LEU A 87 -2.69 6.27 -12.33
C LEU A 87 -2.98 6.54 -10.84
N MET A 88 -1.95 6.81 -10.04
CA MET A 88 -2.08 7.16 -8.62
C MET A 88 -2.89 8.45 -8.42
N ILE A 89 -2.59 9.50 -9.18
CA ILE A 89 -3.33 10.77 -9.15
C ILE A 89 -4.79 10.55 -9.58
N SER A 90 -5.01 9.77 -10.64
CA SER A 90 -6.35 9.47 -11.15
C SER A 90 -7.20 8.71 -10.14
N LEU A 91 -6.63 7.69 -9.50
CA LEU A 91 -7.28 6.93 -8.43
C LEU A 91 -7.56 7.82 -7.22
N GLY A 92 -6.60 8.64 -6.80
CA GLY A 92 -6.79 9.58 -5.68
C GLY A 92 -7.91 10.57 -5.94
N LEU A 93 -7.97 11.13 -7.15
CA LEU A 93 -9.04 12.05 -7.55
C LEU A 93 -10.39 11.34 -7.61
N TRP A 94 -10.44 10.12 -8.16
CA TRP A 94 -11.66 9.31 -8.22
C TRP A 94 -12.19 8.97 -6.82
N LEU A 95 -11.32 8.48 -5.93
CA LEU A 95 -11.66 8.16 -4.55
C LEU A 95 -12.10 9.41 -3.79
N GLY A 96 -11.43 10.54 -3.99
CA GLY A 96 -11.81 11.82 -3.41
C GLY A 96 -13.20 12.28 -3.87
N LEU A 97 -13.46 12.24 -5.18
CA LEU A 97 -14.77 12.57 -5.76
C LEU A 97 -15.87 11.60 -5.29
N GLN A 98 -15.57 10.30 -5.23
CA GLN A 98 -16.48 9.29 -4.73
C GLN A 98 -16.80 9.53 -3.24
N ALA A 99 -15.79 9.85 -2.43
CA ALA A 99 -15.98 10.18 -1.02
C ALA A 99 -16.80 11.45 -0.83
N SER A 100 -16.48 12.54 -1.55
CA SER A 100 -17.26 13.79 -1.51
C SER A 100 -18.70 13.59 -1.98
N ARG A 101 -18.92 12.82 -3.05
CA ARG A 101 -20.27 12.48 -3.52
C ARG A 101 -21.02 11.61 -2.51
N SER A 102 -20.36 10.65 -1.90
CA SER A 102 -20.97 9.79 -0.87
C SER A 102 -21.37 10.61 0.36
N LEU A 103 -20.57 11.62 0.73
CA LEU A 103 -20.87 12.55 1.83
C LEU A 103 -21.99 13.54 1.49
N LEU A 104 -22.08 14.01 0.24
CA LEU A 104 -23.09 15.00 -0.17
C LEU A 104 -24.46 14.39 -0.46
N PHE A 105 -24.52 13.12 -0.90
CA PHE A 105 -25.77 12.45 -1.32
C PHE A 105 -26.28 11.39 -0.34
N ASN A 106 -25.54 11.09 0.73
CA ASN A 106 -26.00 10.22 1.82
C ASN A 106 -25.72 10.89 3.17
N PRO A 107 -26.53 11.89 3.59
CA PRO A 107 -26.48 12.36 4.97
C PRO A 107 -26.88 11.18 5.85
N VAL A 108 -25.93 10.70 6.67
CA VAL A 108 -26.11 9.62 7.63
C VAL A 108 -27.46 9.77 8.34
N SER A 109 -28.42 8.91 8.00
CA SER A 109 -29.70 8.70 8.67
C SER A 109 -29.72 7.33 9.33
#